data_AF-A0A9X5YS20-F1
#
_entry.id   AF-A0A9X5YS20-F1
#
_cell.length_a   1.000
_cell.length_b   1.000
_cell.length_c   1.000
_cell.angle_alpha   90.00
_cell.angle_beta   90.00
_cell.angle_gamma   90.00
#
_symmetry.space_group_name_H-M   'P 1'
#
loop_
_entity.id
_entity.type
_entity.pdbx_description
1 polymer ?
#
loop_
_entity_poly.entity_id
_entity_poly.type
_entity_poly.pdbx_seq_one_letter_code
_entity_poly.pdbx_strand_id
1 'polypeptide(L)'
;MNFNNFEEFESKLDNLYANEQYDIADRIMENQIDNICKLSSLEEIDQYLWFYASVAGDCESFGRFQKLCRQLVSLNKIKSSDLAKYEEKCPVNRWF
;
A
#
# COMPACT_ATOMS: atom_id res chain seq x y z
N MET A 1 1.34 15.04 -2.81
CA MET A 1 2.04 15.16 -1.52
C MET A 1 3.11 14.08 -1.53
N ASN A 2 4.35 14.37 -1.12
CA ASN A 2 5.42 13.37 -1.09
C ASN A 2 5.85 13.18 0.36
N PHE A 3 5.87 11.93 0.82
CA PHE A 3 6.27 11.57 2.18
C PHE A 3 7.73 11.17 2.19
N ASN A 4 8.49 11.67 3.16
CA ASN A 4 9.93 11.47 3.21
C ASN A 4 10.34 10.12 3.82
N ASN A 5 9.43 9.45 4.55
CA ASN A 5 9.62 8.13 5.13
C ASN A 5 8.26 7.46 5.41
N PHE A 6 8.29 6.17 5.76
CA PHE A 6 7.11 5.37 6.05
C PHE A 6 6.33 5.88 7.27
N GLU A 7 7.00 6.29 8.36
CA GLU A 7 6.34 6.74 9.59
C GLU A 7 5.48 8.00 9.39
N GLU A 8 5.96 8.96 8.60
CA GLU A 8 5.22 10.17 8.26
C GLU A 8 3.97 9.85 7.43
N PHE A 9 4.11 8.90 6.50
CA PHE A 9 3.00 8.41 5.68
C PHE A 9 1.95 7.69 6.53
N GLU A 10 2.37 6.75 7.38
CA GLU A 10 1.49 5.99 8.26
C GLU A 10 0.76 6.92 9.23
N SER A 11 1.48 7.82 9.91
CA SER A 11 0.88 8.77 10.85
C SER A 11 -0.15 9.68 10.17
N LYS A 12 0.12 10.11 8.94
CA LYS A 12 -0.84 10.93 8.18
C LYS A 12 -2.11 10.15 7.87
N LEU A 13 -1.98 8.89 7.45
CA LEU A 13 -3.13 8.05 7.12
C LEU A 13 -3.93 7.67 8.35
N ASP A 14 -3.27 7.32 9.46
CA ASP A 14 -3.94 7.03 10.74
C ASP A 14 -4.83 8.20 11.19
N ASN A 15 -4.29 9.42 11.15
CA ASN A 15 -5.05 10.62 11.46
C ASN A 15 -6.24 10.83 10.51
N LEU A 16 -6.08 10.56 9.20
CA LEU A 16 -7.18 10.68 8.25
C LEU A 16 -8.27 9.63 8.49
N TYR A 17 -7.89 8.38 8.77
CA TYR A 17 -8.84 7.31 9.09
C TYR A 17 -9.57 7.57 10.41
N ALA A 18 -8.89 8.09 11.43
CA ALA A 18 -9.49 8.48 12.70
C ALA A 18 -10.52 9.61 12.57
N ASN A 19 -10.37 10.46 11.54
CA ASN A 19 -11.31 11.55 11.23
C ASN A 19 -12.28 11.19 10.08
N GLU A 20 -12.39 9.90 9.72
CA GLU A 20 -13.29 9.41 8.66
C GLU A 20 -13.03 10.05 7.27
N GLN A 21 -11.83 10.57 7.04
CA GLN A 21 -11.42 11.22 5.79
C GLN A 21 -10.88 10.20 4.77
N TYR A 22 -11.68 9.16 4.49
CA TYR A 22 -11.30 8.02 3.64
C TYR A 22 -10.94 8.44 2.21
N ASP A 23 -11.72 9.34 1.60
CA ASP A 23 -11.47 9.81 0.22
C ASP A 23 -10.09 10.51 0.09
N ILE A 24 -9.67 11.21 1.14
CA ILE A 24 -8.37 11.90 1.17
C ILE A 24 -7.24 10.87 1.38
N ALA A 25 -7.44 9.91 2.27
CA ALA A 25 -6.51 8.81 2.50
C ALA A 25 -6.27 8.01 1.21
N ASP A 26 -7.34 7.68 0.49
CA ASP A 26 -7.29 6.93 -0.76
C ASP A 26 -6.49 7.65 -1.85
N ARG A 27 -6.73 8.96 -2.01
CA ARG A 27 -5.95 9.80 -2.95
C ARG A 27 -4.49 9.87 -2.56
N ILE A 28 -4.18 9.93 -1.26
CA ILE A 28 -2.79 9.95 -0.78
C ILE A 28 -2.10 8.63 -1.10
N MET A 29 -2.75 7.50 -0.82
CA MET A 29 -2.22 6.18 -1.17
C MET A 29 -1.99 6.07 -2.67
N GLU A 30 -2.98 6.40 -3.50
CA GLU A 30 -2.80 6.31 -4.96
C GLU A 30 -1.63 7.16 -5.47
N ASN A 31 -1.48 8.38 -4.97
CA ASN A 31 -0.37 9.26 -5.36
C ASN A 31 1.00 8.76 -4.88
N GLN A 32 1.04 7.94 -3.83
CA GLN A 32 2.29 7.48 -3.25
C GLN A 32 2.86 6.21 -3.90
N ILE A 33 2.06 5.52 -4.71
CA ILE A 33 2.49 4.32 -5.46
C ILE A 33 3.76 4.56 -6.29
N ASP A 34 3.80 5.66 -7.05
CA ASP A 34 4.95 6.00 -7.91
C ASP A 34 6.21 6.31 -7.09
N ASN A 35 6.05 6.93 -5.92
CA ASN A 35 7.16 7.24 -5.02
C ASN A 35 7.71 5.97 -4.35
N ILE A 36 6.84 5.05 -3.92
CA ILE A 36 7.25 3.73 -3.40
C ILE A 36 8.03 2.96 -4.48
N CYS A 37 7.57 3.03 -5.73
CA CYS A 37 8.27 2.43 -6.87
C CYS A 37 9.64 3.04 -7.18
N LYS A 38 10.01 4.18 -6.58
CA LYS A 38 11.36 4.78 -6.70
C LYS A 38 12.28 4.46 -5.53
N LEU A 39 11.76 3.90 -4.43
CA LEU A 39 12.57 3.57 -3.25
C LEU A 39 13.62 2.50 -3.55
N SER A 40 14.83 2.67 -3.03
CA SER A 40 15.89 1.65 -3.18
C SER A 40 15.87 0.61 -2.06
N SER A 41 15.29 0.95 -0.90
CA SER A 41 15.22 0.07 0.27
C SER A 41 14.10 -0.95 0.11
N LEU A 42 14.46 -2.24 0.00
CA LEU A 42 13.49 -3.33 -0.03
C LEU A 42 12.73 -3.49 1.28
N GLU A 43 13.39 -3.18 2.41
CA GLU A 43 12.74 -3.19 3.73
C GLU A 43 11.64 -2.13 3.81
N GLU A 44 11.92 -0.93 3.33
CA GLU A 44 10.92 0.15 3.31
C GLU A 44 9.76 -0.18 2.37
N ILE A 45 10.05 -0.76 1.20
CA ILE A 45 9.02 -1.24 0.26
C ILE A 45 8.15 -2.33 0.91
N ASP A 46 8.74 -3.26 1.67
CA ASP A 46 8.00 -4.30 2.39
C ASP A 46 7.05 -3.68 3.40
N GLN A 47 7.48 -2.67 4.18
CA GLN A 47 6.61 -1.94 5.11
C GLN A 47 5.40 -1.30 4.40
N TYR A 48 5.63 -0.62 3.26
CA TYR A 48 4.52 -0.07 2.47
C TYR A 48 3.56 -1.15 1.97
N LEU A 49 4.07 -2.27 1.46
CA LEU A 49 3.24 -3.37 0.99
C LEU A 49 2.38 -3.97 2.10
N TRP A 50 2.97 -4.17 3.28
CA TRP A 50 2.26 -4.62 4.48
C TRP A 50 1.12 -3.69 4.85
N PHE A 51 1.40 -2.38 4.84
CA PHE A 51 0.39 -1.37 5.17
C PHE A 51 -0.74 -1.37 4.15
N TYR A 52 -0.43 -1.35 2.84
CA TYR A 52 -1.46 -1.37 1.78
C TYR A 52 -2.35 -2.61 1.85
N ALA A 53 -1.75 -3.78 2.12
CA ALA A 53 -2.51 -5.01 2.32
C ALA A 53 -3.41 -4.89 3.54
N SER A 54 -2.90 -4.42 4.68
CA SER A 54 -3.67 -4.31 5.92
C SER A 54 -4.92 -3.42 5.81
N VAL A 55 -4.88 -2.39 4.95
CA VAL A 55 -6.01 -1.45 4.75
C VAL A 55 -6.87 -1.79 3.53
N ALA A 56 -6.54 -2.85 2.77
CA ALA A 56 -7.29 -3.29 1.59
C ALA A 56 -8.61 -3.99 1.96
N GLY A 57 -9.57 -3.24 2.52
CA GLY A 57 -10.84 -3.75 3.02
C GLY A 57 -11.95 -3.88 1.97
N ASP A 58 -11.84 -3.16 0.87
CA ASP A 58 -12.80 -3.11 -0.23
C ASP A 58 -12.13 -3.33 -1.60
N CYS A 59 -12.94 -3.42 -2.66
CA CYS A 59 -12.47 -3.68 -4.02
C CYS A 59 -11.55 -2.58 -4.57
N GLU A 60 -11.82 -1.31 -4.25
CA GLU A 60 -11.00 -0.18 -4.72
C GLU A 60 -9.66 -0.15 -4.01
N SER A 61 -9.66 -0.33 -2.68
CA SER A 61 -8.43 -0.41 -1.88
C SER A 61 -7.57 -1.62 -2.26
N PHE A 62 -8.20 -2.76 -2.55
CA PHE A 62 -7.50 -3.93 -3.08
C PHE A 62 -6.95 -3.69 -4.49
N GLY A 63 -7.70 -3.02 -5.36
CA GLY A 63 -7.24 -2.63 -6.69
C GLY A 63 -5.98 -1.75 -6.62
N ARG A 64 -5.92 -0.83 -5.65
CA ARG A 64 -4.73 0.01 -5.39
C ARG A 64 -3.54 -0.82 -4.91
N PHE A 65 -3.74 -1.75 -3.99
CA PHE A 65 -2.71 -2.70 -3.56
C PHE A 65 -2.18 -3.52 -4.74
N GLN A 66 -3.06 -4.10 -5.56
CA GLN A 66 -2.66 -4.87 -6.75
C GLN A 66 -1.88 -4.02 -7.76
N LYS A 67 -2.27 -2.75 -7.94
CA LYS A 67 -1.55 -1.79 -8.80
C LYS A 67 -0.12 -1.57 -8.32
N LEU A 68 0.08 -1.36 -7.02
CA LEU A 68 1.41 -1.25 -6.41
C LEU A 68 2.24 -2.52 -6.64
N CYS A 69 1.67 -3.69 -6.33
CA CYS A 69 2.34 -4.97 -6.52
C CYS A 69 2.80 -5.20 -7.97
N ARG A 70 1.93 -4.93 -8.95
CA ARG A 70 2.26 -5.10 -10.37
C ARG A 70 3.42 -4.21 -10.80
N GLN A 71 3.46 -2.96 -10.33
CA GLN A 71 4.57 -2.05 -10.63
C GLN A 71 5.88 -2.54 -9.99
N LEU A 72 5.86 -2.96 -8.73
CA LEU A 72 7.06 -3.46 -8.04
C LEU A 72 7.59 -4.77 -8.65
N VAL A 73 6.71 -5.67 -9.10
CA VAL A 73 7.09 -6.88 -9.85
C VAL A 73 7.70 -6.50 -11.20
N SER A 74 7.11 -5.55 -11.94
CA SER A 74 7.64 -5.08 -13.22
C SER A 74 9.02 -4.42 -13.08
N LEU A 75 9.32 -3.85 -11.91
CA LEU A 75 10.61 -3.25 -11.57
C LEU A 75 11.58 -4.25 -10.93
N ASN A 76 11.20 -5.53 -10.85
CA ASN A 76 11.97 -6.62 -10.25
C ASN A 76 12.39 -6.36 -8.79
N LYS A 77 11.57 -5.60 -8.05
CA LYS A 77 11.80 -5.28 -6.63
C LYS A 77 11.23 -6.33 -5.68
N ILE A 78 10.15 -7.00 -6.10
CA ILE A 78 9.54 -8.14 -5.41
C ILE A 78 9.25 -9.22 -6.44
N LYS A 79 9.15 -10.49 -6.02
CA LYS A 79 8.71 -11.56 -6.91
C LYS A 79 7.20 -11.73 -6.79
N SER A 80 6.57 -12.23 -7.85
CA SER A 80 5.15 -12.59 -7.84
C SER A 80 4.82 -13.63 -6.75
N SER A 81 5.78 -14.51 -6.42
CA SER A 81 5.65 -15.48 -5.33
C SER A 81 5.59 -14.84 -3.94
N ASP A 82 6.13 -13.64 -3.77
CA ASP A 82 6.06 -12.89 -2.50
C ASP A 82 4.68 -12.25 -2.30
N LEU A 83 3.81 -12.21 -3.32
CA LEU A 83 2.51 -11.55 -3.22
C LEU A 83 1.56 -12.27 -2.27
N ALA A 84 1.61 -13.61 -2.25
CA ALA A 84 0.70 -14.43 -1.45
C ALA A 84 0.69 -14.02 0.04
N LYS A 85 1.86 -13.72 0.62
CA LYS A 85 1.98 -13.36 2.04
C LYS A 85 1.29 -12.04 2.38
N TYR A 86 1.19 -11.11 1.41
CA TYR A 86 0.49 -9.85 1.58
C TYR A 86 -1.01 -10.02 1.28
N GLU A 87 -1.36 -10.82 0.28
CA GLU A 87 -2.77 -11.12 -0.04
C GLU A 87 -3.49 -11.78 1.14
N GLU A 88 -2.84 -12.68 1.89
CA GLU A 88 -3.39 -13.26 3.12
C GLU A 88 -3.76 -12.21 4.19
N LYS A 89 -3.21 -11.01 4.09
CA LYS A 89 -3.43 -9.91 5.03
C LYS A 89 -4.51 -8.94 4.59
N CYS A 90 -4.91 -8.99 3.32
CA CYS A 90 -5.96 -8.13 2.78
C CYS A 90 -7.30 -8.47 3.44
N PRO A 91 -7.93 -7.54 4.18
CA PRO A 91 -9.23 -7.79 4.80
C PRO A 91 -10.32 -8.18 3.77
N VAL A 92 -10.23 -7.70 2.52
CA VAL A 92 -11.15 -8.09 1.45
C VAL A 92 -11.15 -9.61 1.18
N ASN A 93 -10.02 -10.30 1.38
CA ASN A 93 -9.90 -11.74 1.12
C ASN A 93 -10.60 -12.59 2.19
N ARG A 94 -11.11 -11.99 3.27
CA ARG A 94 -11.98 -12.67 4.24
C ARG A 94 -13.42 -12.83 3.78
N TRP A 95 -13.80 -12.14 2.70
CA TRP A 95 -15.17 -12.11 2.16
C TRP A 95 -15.29 -12.88 0.83
N PHE A 96 -14.19 -13.47 0.34
CA PHE A 96 -14.11 -14.27 -0.87
C PHE A 96 -14.08 -15.77 -0.58
#